data_AF-A0A511MK65-F1
#
_entry.id   AF-A0A511MK65-F1
#
_cell.length_a   1.000
_cell.length_b   1.000
_cell.length_c   1.000
_cell.angle_alpha   90.00
_cell.angle_beta   90.00
_cell.angle_gamma   90.00
#
_symmetry.space_group_name_H-M   'P 1'
#
loop_
_entity.id
_entity.type
_entity.pdbx_description
1 polymer ?
#
loop_
_entity_poly.entity_id
_entity_poly.type
_entity_poly.pdbx_seq_one_letter_code
_entity_poly.pdbx_strand_id
1 'polypeptide(L)'
;MTSGGILETVATVIGSGTAGAGVTAWFNRRQVKAAAGKTEAEGGMVDAEAARIIADTAVVLVAPLRSQVEALTSRVAVLESENRNTKSLLKIALDHIEELHEWIRDNVPGRRPPRRPTALPR
;
A
#
# COMPACT_ATOMS: atom_id res chain seq x y z
N MET A 1 45.90 -37.95 -55.26
CA MET A 1 44.86 -39.00 -55.23
C MET A 1 44.51 -39.19 -53.77
N THR A 2 43.33 -39.01 -53.20
CA THR A 2 41.93 -38.77 -53.60
C THR A 2 41.26 -38.47 -52.24
N SER A 3 40.70 -37.30 -51.98
CA SER A 3 39.30 -36.90 -52.25
C SER A 3 38.59 -36.69 -50.91
N GLY A 4 38.42 -35.42 -50.53
CA GLY A 4 37.41 -35.02 -49.56
C GLY A 4 36.02 -35.08 -50.19
N GLY A 5 34.99 -35.32 -49.37
CA GLY A 5 33.60 -35.23 -49.81
C GLY A 5 32.64 -36.18 -49.10
N ILE A 6 32.38 -35.97 -47.81
CA ILE A 6 31.22 -36.56 -47.11
C ILE A 6 30.52 -35.48 -46.27
N LEU A 7 30.30 -34.29 -46.83
CA LEU A 7 29.66 -33.19 -46.08
C LEU A 7 28.52 -32.47 -46.79
N GLU A 8 27.98 -33.00 -47.89
CA GLU A 8 26.85 -32.32 -48.52
C GLU A 8 25.87 -33.31 -49.12
N THR A 9 24.92 -33.73 -48.29
CA THR A 9 23.63 -34.19 -48.80
C THR A 9 22.54 -33.51 -47.99
N VAL A 10 22.51 -32.18 -48.15
CA VAL A 10 21.31 -31.39 -47.93
C VAL A 10 20.33 -31.75 -49.04
N ALA A 11 19.33 -32.54 -48.67
CA ALA A 11 17.93 -32.39 -49.09
C ALA A 11 17.66 -31.66 -50.42
N THR A 12 18.05 -32.25 -51.54
CA THR A 12 17.46 -31.94 -52.85
C THR A 12 16.24 -32.83 -53.06
N VAL A 13 15.10 -32.40 -52.52
CA VAL A 13 13.79 -32.94 -52.91
C VAL A 13 13.47 -32.40 -54.30
N ILE A 14 13.81 -33.17 -55.32
CA ILE A 14 13.43 -32.92 -56.72
C ILE A 14 12.28 -33.87 -57.08
N GLY A 15 11.10 -33.30 -57.31
CA GLY A 15 10.11 -33.81 -58.27
C GLY A 15 9.22 -35.01 -57.90
N SER A 16 8.00 -34.74 -57.39
CA SER A 16 6.74 -35.40 -57.84
C SER A 16 5.52 -34.75 -57.17
N GLY A 17 4.57 -34.27 -57.97
CA GLY A 17 3.55 -33.27 -57.64
C GLY A 17 2.40 -33.68 -56.69
N THR A 18 2.56 -34.65 -55.80
CA THR A 18 1.49 -35.05 -54.86
C THR A 18 1.96 -35.35 -53.42
N ALA A 19 3.24 -35.63 -53.20
CA ALA A 19 3.77 -35.94 -51.86
C ALA A 19 4.25 -34.71 -51.06
N GLY A 20 4.63 -33.62 -51.74
CA GLY A 20 5.19 -32.42 -51.09
C GLY A 20 4.16 -31.57 -50.33
N ALA A 21 2.91 -31.52 -50.81
CA ALA A 21 1.88 -30.65 -50.24
C ALA A 21 1.54 -31.00 -48.78
N GLY A 22 1.52 -32.29 -48.43
CA GLY A 22 1.22 -32.73 -47.07
C GLY A 22 2.31 -32.37 -46.05
N VAL A 23 3.58 -32.51 -46.45
CA VAL A 23 4.73 -32.22 -45.57
C VAL A 23 4.88 -30.71 -45.39
N THR A 24 4.72 -29.92 -46.45
CA THR A 24 4.72 -28.45 -46.39
C THR A 24 3.54 -27.92 -45.57
N ALA A 25 2.33 -28.48 -45.72
CA ALA A 25 1.17 -28.09 -44.94
C ALA A 25 1.33 -28.40 -43.44
N TRP A 26 1.93 -29.55 -43.09
CA TRP A 26 2.20 -29.90 -41.70
C TRP A 26 3.25 -28.97 -41.07
N PHE A 27 4.33 -28.66 -41.80
CA PHE A 27 5.33 -27.69 -41.34
C PHE A 27 4.73 -26.29 -41.15
N ASN A 28 3.94 -25.79 -42.09
CA ASN A 28 3.24 -24.51 -41.95
C ASN A 28 2.29 -24.52 -40.76
N ARG A 29 1.51 -25.59 -40.55
CA ARG A 29 0.58 -25.69 -39.41
C ARG A 29 1.30 -25.73 -38.07
N ARG A 30 2.49 -26.35 -38.01
CA ARG A 30 3.33 -26.41 -36.81
C ARG A 30 3.96 -25.05 -36.51
N GLN A 31 4.40 -24.32 -37.54
CA GLN A 31 4.88 -22.95 -37.40
C GLN A 31 3.78 -21.99 -36.94
N VAL A 32 2.57 -22.07 -37.50
CA VAL A 32 1.44 -21.22 -37.09
C VAL A 32 1.03 -21.49 -35.64
N LYS A 33 0.99 -22.75 -35.20
CA LYS A 33 0.73 -23.08 -33.79
C LYS A 33 1.84 -22.61 -32.85
N ALA A 34 3.11 -22.74 -33.27
CA ALA A 34 4.24 -22.25 -32.48
C ALA A 34 4.23 -20.71 -32.37
N ALA A 35 3.90 -20.02 -33.46
CA ALA A 35 3.74 -18.57 -33.48
C ALA A 35 2.57 -18.12 -32.59
N ALA A 36 1.40 -18.79 -32.68
CA ALA A 36 0.23 -18.51 -31.86
C ALA A 36 0.51 -18.69 -30.35
N GLY A 37 1.17 -19.79 -29.97
CA GLY A 37 1.57 -20.03 -28.57
C GLY A 37 2.62 -19.03 -28.08
N LYS A 38 3.47 -18.50 -28.97
CA LYS A 38 4.43 -17.46 -28.63
C LYS A 38 3.75 -16.11 -28.38
N THR A 39 2.77 -15.73 -29.22
CA THR A 39 1.97 -14.52 -29.03
C THR A 39 1.08 -14.58 -27.78
N GLU A 40 0.52 -15.74 -27.44
CA GLU A 40 -0.25 -15.92 -26.20
C GLU A 40 0.66 -15.84 -24.96
N ALA A 41 1.85 -16.44 -25.01
CA ALA A 41 2.84 -16.34 -23.93
C ALA A 41 3.35 -14.90 -23.76
N GLU A 42 3.63 -14.19 -24.86
CA GLU A 42 4.00 -12.78 -24.85
C GLU A 42 2.87 -11.90 -24.30
N GLY A 43 1.61 -12.13 -24.69
CA GLY A 43 0.45 -11.45 -24.13
C GLY A 43 0.27 -11.68 -22.63
N GLY A 44 0.41 -12.93 -22.16
CA GLY A 44 0.35 -13.27 -20.74
C GLY A 44 1.51 -12.68 -19.91
N MET A 45 2.70 -12.55 -20.51
CA MET A 45 3.83 -11.88 -19.87
C MET A 45 3.59 -10.37 -19.73
N VAL A 46 3.02 -9.71 -20.75
CA VAL A 46 2.69 -8.29 -20.72
C VAL A 46 1.61 -7.98 -19.67
N ASP A 47 0.57 -8.81 -19.56
CA ASP A 47 -0.46 -8.65 -18.53
C ASP A 47 0.09 -8.83 -17.11
N ALA A 48 1.01 -9.78 -16.91
CA ALA A 48 1.67 -9.98 -15.62
C ALA A 48 2.59 -8.80 -15.25
N GLU A 49 3.30 -8.24 -16.23
CA GLU A 49 4.14 -7.05 -16.04
C GLU A 49 3.31 -5.81 -15.73
N ALA A 50 2.19 -5.61 -16.43
CA ALA A 50 1.24 -4.53 -16.14
C ALA A 50 0.65 -4.65 -14.73
N ALA A 51 0.22 -5.85 -14.32
CA ALA A 51 -0.28 -6.11 -12.97
C ALA A 51 0.78 -5.82 -11.90
N ARG A 52 2.04 -6.16 -12.16
CA ARG A 52 3.16 -5.87 -11.26
C ARG A 52 3.41 -4.37 -11.13
N ILE A 53 3.40 -3.62 -12.23
CA ILE A 53 3.57 -2.16 -12.22
C ILE A 53 2.43 -1.49 -11.42
N ILE A 54 1.19 -1.95 -11.61
CA ILE A 54 0.03 -1.43 -10.86
C ILE A 54 0.18 -1.72 -9.35
N ALA A 55 0.59 -2.94 -8.99
CA ALA A 55 0.83 -3.33 -7.61
C ALA A 55 1.95 -2.50 -6.96
N ASP A 56 3.10 -2.35 -7.64
CA ASP A 56 4.23 -1.56 -7.16
C ASP A 56 3.83 -0.08 -6.99
N THR A 57 3.07 0.47 -7.94
CA THR A 57 2.56 1.84 -7.87
C THR A 57 1.59 2.02 -6.69
N ALA A 58 0.69 1.06 -6.46
CA ALA A 58 -0.22 1.09 -5.32
C ALA A 58 0.55 1.08 -3.99
N VAL A 59 1.60 0.26 -3.87
CA VAL A 59 2.47 0.24 -2.66
C VAL A 59 3.15 1.59 -2.45
N VAL A 60 3.69 2.20 -3.51
CA VAL A 60 4.35 3.52 -3.43
C VAL A 60 3.38 4.61 -3.00
N LEU A 61 2.12 4.57 -3.45
CA LEU A 61 1.10 5.56 -3.09
C LEU A 61 0.55 5.35 -1.67
N VAL A 62 0.43 4.10 -1.21
CA VAL A 62 -0.17 3.78 0.10
C VAL A 62 0.83 3.85 1.24
N ALA A 63 2.12 3.57 1.01
CA ALA A 63 3.13 3.58 2.06
C ALA A 63 3.27 4.94 2.80
N PRO A 64 3.29 6.10 2.11
CA PRO A 64 3.30 7.40 2.78
C PRO A 64 2.04 7.67 3.58
N LEU A 65 0.87 7.21 3.11
CA LEU A 65 -0.40 7.38 3.81
C LEU A 65 -0.42 6.61 5.12
N ARG A 66 0.10 5.38 5.13
CA ARG A 66 0.22 4.58 6.35
C ARG A 66 1.08 5.30 7.41
N SER A 67 2.24 5.81 7.02
CA SER A 67 3.12 6.57 7.91
C SER A 67 2.43 7.82 8.47
N GLN A 68 1.72 8.56 7.61
CA GLN A 68 0.96 9.75 8.04
C GLN A 68 -0.18 9.39 9.00
N VAL A 69 -0.90 8.30 8.75
CA VAL A 69 -1.96 7.81 9.65
C VAL A 69 -1.37 7.41 11.00
N GLU A 70 -0.30 6.61 11.03
CA GLU A 70 0.37 6.21 12.27
C GLU A 70 0.86 7.43 13.07
N ALA A 71 1.48 8.40 12.40
CA ALA A 71 1.92 9.65 13.02
C ALA A 71 0.74 10.48 13.57
N LEU A 72 -0.36 10.58 12.82
CA LEU A 72 -1.54 11.33 13.25
C LEU A 72 -2.24 10.64 14.42
N THR A 73 -2.42 9.33 14.37
CA THR A 73 -2.98 8.53 15.46
C THR A 73 -2.16 8.69 16.74
N SER A 74 -0.83 8.67 16.63
CA SER A 74 0.06 8.92 17.77
C SER A 74 -0.15 10.33 18.36
N ARG A 75 -0.20 11.35 17.51
CA ARG A 75 -0.43 12.74 17.96
C ARG A 75 -1.79 12.92 18.63
N VAL A 76 -2.84 12.30 18.08
CA VAL A 76 -4.18 12.35 18.68
C VAL A 76 -4.18 11.69 20.06
N ALA A 77 -3.56 10.52 20.20
CA ALA A 77 -3.48 9.83 21.49
C ALA A 77 -2.75 10.66 22.55
N VAL A 78 -1.65 11.32 22.18
CA VAL A 78 -0.93 12.25 23.07
C VAL A 78 -1.82 13.43 23.46
N LEU A 79 -2.45 14.10 22.49
CA LEU A 79 -3.32 15.24 22.76
C LEU A 79 -4.52 14.88 23.63
N GLU A 80 -5.13 13.72 23.42
CA GLU A 80 -6.23 13.23 24.26
C GLU A 80 -5.77 12.92 25.68
N SER A 81 -4.56 12.37 25.85
CA SER A 81 -3.95 12.15 27.16
C SER A 81 -3.67 13.47 27.89
N GLU A 82 -3.06 14.44 27.21
CA GLU A 82 -2.78 15.77 27.75
C GLU A 82 -4.07 16.52 28.12
N ASN A 83 -5.09 16.44 27.26
CA ASN A 83 -6.39 17.05 27.52
C ASN A 83 -7.07 16.44 28.75
N ARG A 84 -7.05 15.10 28.88
CA ARG A 84 -7.57 14.40 30.07
C ARG A 84 -6.81 14.80 31.34
N ASN A 85 -5.48 14.84 31.28
CA ASN A 85 -4.66 15.24 32.42
C ASN A 85 -4.93 16.69 32.84
N THR A 86 -5.00 17.60 31.87
CA THR A 86 -5.29 19.03 32.11
C THR A 86 -6.66 19.21 32.73
N LYS A 87 -7.70 18.51 32.21
CA LYS A 87 -9.05 18.55 32.79
C LYS A 87 -9.08 18.00 34.22
N SER A 88 -8.35 16.92 34.49
CA SER A 88 -8.23 16.34 35.83
C SER A 88 -7.60 17.32 36.82
N LEU A 89 -6.46 17.91 36.45
CA LEU A 89 -5.77 18.91 37.27
C LEU A 89 -6.63 20.16 37.49
N LEU A 90 -7.32 20.63 36.45
CA LEU A 90 -8.24 21.76 36.57
C LEU A 90 -9.37 21.45 37.56
N LYS A 91 -9.93 20.24 37.49
CA LYS A 91 -10.96 19.80 38.45
C LYS A 91 -10.42 19.81 39.89
N ILE A 92 -9.25 19.21 40.13
CA ILE A 92 -8.63 19.17 41.46
C ILE A 92 -8.40 20.59 41.98
N ALA A 93 -7.90 21.50 41.14
CA ALA A 93 -7.67 22.88 41.52
C ALA A 93 -8.98 23.62 41.87
N LEU A 94 -10.05 23.39 41.11
CA LEU A 94 -11.37 23.97 41.40
C LEU A 94 -11.95 23.44 42.71
N ASP A 95 -11.90 22.12 42.92
CA ASP A 95 -12.38 21.48 44.14
C ASP A 95 -11.62 22.03 45.37
N HIS A 96 -10.30 22.23 45.27
CA HIS A 96 -9.50 22.80 46.34
C HIS A 96 -9.80 24.29 46.60
N ILE A 97 -10.09 25.08 45.56
CA ILE A 97 -10.52 26.48 45.73
C ILE A 97 -11.87 26.55 46.46
N GLU A 98 -12.79 25.63 46.17
CA GLU A 98 -14.08 25.55 46.85
C GLU A 98 -13.90 25.18 48.33
N GLU A 99 -13.05 24.21 48.63
CA GLU A 99 -12.67 23.86 50.00
C GLU A 99 -12.09 25.07 50.77
N LEU A 100 -11.20 25.85 50.15
CA LEU A 100 -10.67 27.08 50.75
C LEU A 100 -11.75 28.14 50.99
N HIS A 101 -12.70 28.27 50.07
CA HIS A 101 -13.82 29.21 50.23
C HIS A 101 -14.74 28.83 51.39
N GLU A 102 -14.99 27.55 51.58
CA GLU A 102 -15.73 27.02 52.73
C GLU A 102 -14.95 27.24 54.02
N TRP A 103 -13.67 26.87 54.03
CA TRP A 103 -12.80 27.07 55.18
C TRP A 103 -12.76 28.53 55.64
N ILE A 104 -12.61 29.49 54.71
CA ILE A 104 -12.62 30.93 55.04
C ILE A 104 -13.96 31.34 55.67
N ARG A 105 -15.07 30.84 55.14
CA ARG A 105 -16.42 31.17 55.62
C ARG A 105 -16.61 30.72 57.07
N ASP A 106 -16.09 29.55 57.40
CA ASP A 106 -16.29 28.92 58.70
C ASP A 106 -15.27 29.41 59.74
N ASN A 107 -14.05 29.76 59.31
CA ASN A 107 -12.92 29.97 60.22
C ASN A 107 -12.36 31.40 60.25
N VAL A 108 -12.80 32.31 59.36
CA VAL A 108 -12.27 33.69 59.31
C VAL A 108 -13.39 34.72 59.55
N PRO A 109 -13.61 35.14 60.81
CA PRO A 109 -14.67 36.09 61.15
C PRO A 109 -14.55 37.42 60.41
N GLY A 110 -15.67 37.93 59.91
CA GLY A 110 -15.75 39.23 59.26
C GLY A 110 -15.12 39.30 57.85
N ARG A 111 -14.56 38.21 57.33
CA ARG A 111 -14.08 38.13 55.94
C ARG A 111 -15.01 37.28 55.09
N ARG A 112 -15.11 37.65 53.81
CA ARG A 112 -15.81 36.86 52.79
C ARG A 112 -14.78 36.29 51.82
N PRO A 113 -14.96 35.04 51.35
CA PRO A 113 -14.10 34.48 50.32
C PRO A 113 -14.22 35.31 49.02
N PRO A 114 -13.16 35.31 48.19
CA PRO A 114 -13.19 35.97 46.90
C PRO A 114 -14.31 35.38 46.02
N ARG A 115 -14.84 36.20 45.10
CA ARG A 115 -15.92 35.77 44.20
C ARG A 115 -15.37 34.82 43.14
N ARG A 116 -16.08 33.73 42.88
CA ARG A 116 -15.77 32.80 41.78
C ARG A 116 -15.83 33.56 40.45
N PRO A 117 -14.79 33.48 39.61
CA PRO A 117 -14.82 34.02 38.26
C PRO A 117 -16.01 33.47 37.45
N THR A 118 -16.71 34.34 36.73
CA THR A 118 -17.89 33.96 35.91
C THR A 118 -17.56 33.06 34.72
N ALA A 119 -16.30 33.06 34.28
CA ALA A 119 -15.83 32.23 33.18
C ALA A 119 -15.59 30.76 33.57
N LEU A 120 -15.57 30.43 34.86
CA LEU A 120 -15.38 29.04 35.29
C LEU A 120 -16.71 28.27 35.14
N PRO A 121 -16.67 27.04 34.61
CA PRO A 121 -17.85 26.18 34.58
C PRO A 121 -18.36 25.97 36.01
N ARG A 122 -19.68 25.92 36.21
CA ARG A 122 -20.28 25.77 37.55
C ARG A 122 -19.98 24.40 38.15
#